data_AF-A0A1E7FHI4-F1
#
_entry.id   AF-A0A1E7FHI4-F1
#
_cell.length_a   1.000
_cell.length_b   1.000
_cell.length_c   1.000
_cell.angle_alpha   90.00
_cell.angle_beta   90.00
_cell.angle_gamma   90.00
#
_symmetry.space_group_name_H-M   'P 1'
#
loop_
_entity.id
_entity.type
_entity.pdbx_description
1 polymer ?
#
loop_
_entity_poly.entity_id
_entity_poly.type
_entity_poly.pdbx_seq_one_letter_code
_entity_poly.pdbx_strand_id
1 'polypeptide(L)'
;MNDCCLSEEADDSQKEGTNEKTKGECDLRPLRADEDITFSQGGTKFRIRTLNMVHRVPCLGYSIFKLRSCLKDEYKELPSKEIGQLRKNGVVITTVEEEPFLCFMGDTTAKVFMDYPEILNQHSTVIVECSFIDAKSRDKADTSKHVHWDDLQPHIASHPSTMFVLIHFSLKYSSLSLRQFFQDHQRIYDNIHPMLIEDEIEKQWRKSGGEDNDCPRCKCRICKDEK
;
A
#
# COMPACT_ATOMS: atom_id res chain seq x y z
N MET A 1 -12.94 -27.93 -30.39
CA MET A 1 -12.33 -28.81 -31.42
C MET A 1 -10.99 -28.22 -31.83
N ASN A 2 -9.95 -28.55 -31.07
CA ASN A 2 -8.79 -29.28 -31.58
C ASN A 2 -7.99 -29.71 -30.34
N ASP A 3 -8.07 -31.01 -30.09
CA ASP A 3 -7.16 -31.78 -29.24
C ASP A 3 -5.72 -31.62 -29.72
N CYS A 4 -4.78 -31.73 -28.77
CA CYS A 4 -3.58 -32.53 -29.02
C CYS A 4 -3.00 -33.02 -27.68
N CYS A 5 -3.42 -34.22 -27.28
CA CYS A 5 -2.70 -35.09 -26.37
C CYS A 5 -1.47 -35.69 -27.07
N LEU A 6 -0.31 -35.68 -26.41
CA LEU A 6 0.79 -36.66 -26.53
C LEU A 6 1.56 -36.62 -25.19
N SER A 7 1.25 -37.51 -24.26
CA SER A 7 1.88 -38.82 -23.97
C SER A 7 3.12 -38.74 -23.08
N GLU A 8 3.01 -39.36 -21.90
CA GLU A 8 4.03 -39.60 -20.89
C GLU A 8 5.09 -40.59 -21.39
N GLU A 9 6.36 -40.33 -21.08
CA GLU A 9 7.33 -41.39 -20.76
C GLU A 9 8.17 -40.93 -19.55
N ALA A 10 8.26 -41.82 -18.57
CA ALA A 10 9.06 -41.68 -17.37
C ALA A 10 10.45 -42.28 -17.60
N ASP A 11 11.50 -41.61 -17.14
CA ASP A 11 12.76 -42.26 -16.77
C ASP A 11 13.36 -41.60 -15.53
N ASP A 12 13.73 -42.45 -14.59
CA ASP A 12 14.21 -42.18 -13.24
C ASP A 12 15.73 -42.32 -13.23
N SER A 13 16.46 -41.23 -12.96
CA SER A 13 17.78 -41.35 -12.35
C SER A 13 18.25 -40.06 -11.68
N GLN A 14 18.51 -40.22 -10.39
CA GLN A 14 19.01 -39.28 -9.39
C GLN A 14 20.17 -38.38 -9.85
N LYS A 15 20.19 -37.14 -9.32
CA LYS A 15 21.38 -36.54 -8.70
C LYS A 15 20.96 -35.40 -7.76
N GLU A 16 21.16 -35.62 -6.46
CA GLU A 16 21.17 -34.58 -5.44
C GLU A 16 22.27 -33.56 -5.77
N GLY A 17 21.88 -32.45 -6.39
CA GLY A 17 22.72 -31.28 -6.56
C GLY A 17 22.60 -30.40 -5.34
N THR A 18 23.71 -30.24 -4.62
CA THR A 18 23.91 -29.20 -3.62
C THR A 18 23.55 -27.84 -4.24
N ASN A 19 22.45 -27.24 -3.78
CA ASN A 19 21.96 -25.99 -4.35
C ASN A 19 22.79 -24.82 -3.80
N GLU A 20 23.92 -24.55 -4.46
CA GLU A 20 24.66 -23.29 -4.33
C GLU A 20 23.73 -22.16 -4.80
N LYS A 21 23.13 -21.44 -3.85
CA LYS A 21 22.39 -20.21 -4.15
C LYS A 21 23.35 -19.20 -4.75
N THR A 22 23.37 -19.13 -6.07
CA THR A 22 24.10 -18.12 -6.83
C THR A 22 23.48 -16.76 -6.55
N LYS A 23 24.33 -15.80 -6.19
CA LYS A 23 23.94 -14.42 -5.91
C LYS A 23 23.35 -13.79 -7.18
N GLY A 24 22.04 -13.71 -7.28
CA GLY A 24 21.34 -13.11 -8.43
C GLY A 24 20.11 -13.87 -8.94
N GLU A 25 19.73 -15.01 -8.33
CA GLU A 25 18.53 -15.72 -8.74
C GLU A 25 17.25 -14.96 -8.35
N CYS A 26 16.37 -14.73 -9.32
CA CYS A 26 15.09 -14.04 -9.14
C CYS A 26 13.97 -15.09 -9.09
N ASP A 27 13.21 -15.10 -7.99
CA ASP A 27 12.04 -15.95 -7.82
C ASP A 27 10.77 -15.15 -8.19
N LEU A 28 10.24 -15.42 -9.37
CA LEU A 28 9.02 -14.78 -9.88
C LEU A 28 7.81 -15.63 -9.50
N ARG A 29 7.00 -15.12 -8.57
CA ARG A 29 5.78 -15.80 -8.11
C ARG A 29 4.54 -15.02 -8.53
N PRO A 30 3.64 -15.61 -9.34
CA PRO A 30 2.34 -15.00 -9.60
C PRO A 30 1.49 -15.06 -8.32
N LEU A 31 0.72 -14.00 -8.08
CA LEU A 31 -0.16 -13.88 -6.92
C LEU A 31 -1.60 -13.77 -7.36
N ARG A 32 -2.50 -14.25 -6.50
CA ARG A 32 -3.95 -14.04 -6.66
C ARG A 32 -4.44 -13.04 -5.62
N ALA A 33 -5.67 -12.57 -5.77
CA ALA A 33 -6.35 -11.82 -4.73
C ALA A 33 -6.58 -12.71 -3.49
N ASP A 34 -6.65 -12.08 -2.32
CA ASP A 34 -6.91 -12.71 -1.03
C ASP A 34 -5.85 -13.77 -0.62
N GLU A 35 -4.63 -13.61 -1.14
CA GLU A 35 -3.47 -14.44 -0.84
C GLU A 35 -2.58 -13.76 0.20
N ASP A 36 -2.15 -14.53 1.21
CA ASP A 36 -1.21 -14.07 2.24
C ASP A 36 0.21 -14.53 1.93
N ILE A 37 1.15 -13.59 1.90
CA ILE A 37 2.57 -13.84 1.67
C ILE A 37 3.35 -13.33 2.87
N THR A 38 4.36 -14.08 3.30
CA THR A 38 5.24 -13.65 4.38
C THR A 38 6.66 -13.46 3.89
N PHE A 39 7.30 -12.37 4.31
CA PHE A 39 8.72 -12.13 4.05
C PHE A 39 9.40 -11.53 5.28
N SER A 40 10.73 -11.54 5.30
CA SER A 40 11.53 -10.99 6.39
C SER A 40 12.52 -9.97 5.84
N GLN A 41 12.61 -8.80 6.45
CA GLN A 41 13.56 -7.76 6.10
C GLN A 41 14.03 -7.02 7.34
N GLY A 42 15.34 -6.84 7.50
CA GLY A 42 15.92 -6.13 8.65
C GLY A 42 15.54 -6.74 10.01
N GLY A 43 15.38 -8.07 10.09
CA GLY A 43 14.94 -8.77 11.31
C GLY A 43 13.45 -8.67 11.63
N THR A 44 12.68 -7.91 10.84
CA THR A 44 11.21 -7.83 10.97
C THR A 44 10.54 -8.79 10.02
N LYS A 45 9.53 -9.53 10.50
CA LYS A 45 8.65 -10.36 9.66
C LYS A 45 7.44 -9.54 9.25
N PHE A 46 7.03 -9.70 8.00
CA PHE A 46 5.85 -9.05 7.44
C PHE A 46 4.90 -10.08 6.88
N ARG A 47 3.61 -9.73 6.89
CA ARG A 47 2.56 -10.39 6.12
C ARG A 47 1.99 -9.39 5.13
N ILE A 48 1.89 -9.77 3.88
CA ILE A 48 1.22 -9.01 2.83
C ILE A 48 -0.02 -9.82 2.46
N ARG A 49 -1.19 -9.18 2.58
CA ARG A 49 -2.45 -9.70 2.05
C ARG A 49 -2.76 -8.99 0.74
N THR A 50 -2.95 -9.74 -0.33
CA THR A 50 -3.32 -9.18 -1.63
C THR A 50 -4.82 -8.89 -1.69
N LEU A 51 -5.19 -7.84 -2.42
CA LEU A 51 -6.56 -7.35 -2.54
C LEU A 51 -6.91 -7.23 -4.02
N ASN A 52 -8.12 -7.61 -4.42
CA ASN A 52 -8.56 -7.49 -5.81
C ASN A 52 -8.94 -6.04 -6.14
N MET A 53 -8.22 -5.41 -7.07
CA MET A 53 -8.55 -4.03 -7.47
C MET A 53 -9.57 -3.97 -8.61
N VAL A 54 -10.34 -2.88 -8.64
CA VAL A 54 -11.31 -2.64 -9.69
C VAL A 54 -10.64 -1.88 -10.82
N HIS A 55 -10.04 -2.60 -11.76
CA HIS A 55 -9.32 -2.02 -12.89
C HIS A 55 -9.57 -2.78 -14.21
N ARG A 56 -9.13 -2.22 -15.35
CA ARG A 56 -9.36 -2.82 -16.70
C ARG A 56 -8.55 -4.09 -16.96
N VAL A 57 -7.45 -4.27 -16.25
CA VAL A 57 -6.59 -5.45 -16.28
C VAL A 57 -6.45 -5.99 -14.86
N PRO A 58 -6.05 -7.26 -14.67
CA PRO A 58 -5.78 -7.80 -13.34
C PRO A 58 -4.82 -6.89 -12.57
N CYS A 59 -5.28 -6.39 -11.44
CA CYS A 59 -4.53 -5.47 -10.59
C CYS A 59 -4.74 -5.86 -9.14
N LEU A 60 -3.67 -5.79 -8.35
CA LEU A 60 -3.67 -6.14 -6.94
C LEU A 60 -3.28 -4.94 -6.09
N GLY A 61 -4.00 -4.76 -4.99
CA GLY A 61 -3.57 -3.96 -3.86
C GLY A 61 -2.90 -4.86 -2.81
N TYR A 62 -2.22 -4.24 -1.86
CA TYR A 62 -1.42 -4.91 -0.84
C TYR A 62 -1.68 -4.29 0.52
N SER A 63 -2.31 -5.05 1.40
CA SER A 63 -2.47 -4.72 2.81
C SER A 63 -1.31 -5.34 3.60
N ILE A 64 -0.45 -4.51 4.19
CA ILE A 64 0.83 -4.93 4.77
C ILE A 64 0.79 -4.83 6.29
N PHE A 65 1.25 -5.89 6.95
CA PHE A 65 1.32 -6.02 8.40
C PHE A 65 2.73 -6.35 8.85
N LYS A 66 3.17 -5.75 9.96
CA LYS A 66 4.31 -6.24 10.73
C LYS A 66 3.83 -7.37 11.64
N LEU A 67 4.57 -8.47 11.67
CA LEU A 67 4.30 -9.58 12.55
C LEU A 67 5.15 -9.45 13.81
N ARG A 68 4.50 -9.28 14.97
CA ARG A 68 5.16 -9.23 16.27
C ARG A 68 4.87 -10.50 17.05
N SER A 69 5.90 -11.07 17.66
CA SER A 69 5.71 -12.17 18.60
C SER A 69 5.49 -11.59 19.99
N CYS A 70 4.35 -11.89 20.60
CA CYS A 70 3.99 -11.45 21.94
C CYS A 70 3.70 -12.67 22.82
N LEU A 71 3.83 -12.51 24.13
CA LEU A 71 3.49 -13.54 25.09
C LEU A 71 1.96 -13.74 25.11
N LYS A 72 1.49 -14.98 25.10
CA LYS A 72 0.05 -15.26 25.20
C LYS A 72 -0.50 -14.77 26.54
N ASP A 73 -1.77 -14.38 26.53
CA ASP A 73 -2.44 -13.77 27.67
C ASP A 73 -2.37 -14.63 28.94
N GLU A 74 -2.51 -15.96 28.80
CA GLU A 74 -2.44 -16.91 29.92
C GLU A 74 -1.07 -16.96 30.62
N TYR A 75 -0.02 -16.40 30.02
CA TYR A 75 1.34 -16.38 30.58
C TYR A 75 1.80 -14.98 31.01
N LYS A 76 1.02 -13.92 30.77
CA LYS A 76 1.42 -12.52 31.06
C LYS A 76 1.69 -12.24 32.53
N GLU A 77 0.95 -12.91 33.43
CA GLU A 77 1.07 -12.74 34.88
C GLU A 77 2.11 -13.68 35.53
N LEU A 78 2.72 -14.59 34.76
CA LEU A 78 3.70 -15.52 35.31
C LEU A 78 5.06 -14.85 35.56
N PRO A 79 5.78 -15.22 36.63
CA PRO A 79 7.15 -14.76 36.84
C PRO A 79 8.07 -15.15 35.67
N SER A 80 9.01 -14.26 35.30
CA SER A 80 9.96 -14.49 34.18
C SER A 80 10.73 -15.80 34.26
N LYS A 81 10.98 -16.30 35.49
CA LYS A 81 11.64 -17.58 35.73
C LYS A 81 10.78 -18.77 35.27
N GLU A 82 9.47 -18.72 35.54
CA GLU A 82 8.51 -19.75 35.15
C GLU A 82 8.28 -19.74 33.64
N ILE A 83 8.14 -18.54 33.05
CA ILE A 83 8.08 -18.36 31.59
C ILE A 83 9.33 -18.96 30.93
N GLY A 84 10.51 -18.71 31.49
CA GLY A 84 11.77 -19.27 31.01
C GLY A 84 11.81 -20.80 31.08
N GLN A 85 11.19 -21.39 32.10
CA GLN A 85 11.11 -22.84 32.26
C GLN A 85 10.11 -23.47 31.29
N LEU A 86 8.94 -22.86 31.10
CA LEU A 86 7.96 -23.26 30.08
C LEU A 86 8.60 -23.25 28.68
N ARG A 87 9.36 -22.19 28.36
CA ARG A 87 10.08 -22.11 27.08
C ARG A 87 11.12 -23.22 26.93
N LYS A 88 11.89 -23.54 27.98
CA LYS A 88 12.86 -24.65 27.97
C LYS A 88 12.19 -26.01 27.81
N ASN A 89 10.97 -26.15 28.30
CA ASN A 89 10.16 -27.37 28.17
C ASN A 89 9.45 -27.47 26.81
N GLY A 90 9.71 -26.56 25.87
CA GLY A 90 9.13 -26.58 24.52
C GLY A 90 7.69 -26.08 24.44
N VAL A 91 7.16 -25.46 25.50
CA VAL A 91 5.80 -24.90 25.49
C VAL A 91 5.77 -23.65 24.60
N VAL A 92 4.80 -23.60 23.67
CA VAL A 92 4.54 -22.43 22.82
C VAL A 92 3.84 -21.36 23.66
N ILE A 93 4.66 -20.50 24.26
CA ILE A 93 4.22 -19.42 25.15
C ILE A 93 3.90 -18.11 24.42
N THR A 94 4.24 -17.98 23.14
CA THR A 94 3.98 -16.77 22.35
C THR A 94 2.88 -16.99 21.30
N THR A 95 2.24 -15.90 20.93
CA THR A 95 1.39 -15.77 19.74
C THR A 95 2.00 -14.76 18.77
N VAL A 96 1.44 -14.68 17.56
CA VAL A 96 1.81 -13.69 16.54
C VAL A 96 0.65 -12.73 16.39
N GLU A 97 0.92 -11.45 16.61
CA GLU A 97 -0.01 -10.36 16.35
C GLU A 97 0.34 -9.66 15.03
N GLU A 98 -0.69 -9.29 14.27
CA GLU A 98 -0.59 -8.44 13.09
C GLU A 98 -0.70 -6.98 13.53
N GLU A 99 0.38 -6.22 13.35
CA GLU A 99 0.35 -4.77 13.46
C GLU A 99 0.17 -4.18 12.05
N PRO A 100 -0.96 -3.51 11.75
CA PRO A 100 -1.16 -2.83 10.48
C PRO A 100 -0.04 -1.83 10.21
N PHE A 101 0.56 -1.91 9.02
CA PHE A 101 1.70 -1.06 8.66
C PHE A 101 1.35 -0.05 7.58
N LEU A 102 0.92 -0.51 6.40
CA LEU A 102 0.44 0.35 5.32
C LEU A 102 -0.43 -0.45 4.35
N CYS A 103 -1.32 0.24 3.64
CA CYS A 103 -2.04 -0.34 2.51
C CYS A 103 -1.63 0.38 1.21
N PHE A 104 -1.27 -0.37 0.17
CA PHE A 104 -0.96 0.15 -1.16
C PHE A 104 -2.00 -0.36 -2.15
N MET A 105 -2.83 0.52 -2.71
CA MET A 105 -3.97 0.10 -3.52
C MET A 105 -3.61 -0.17 -4.98
N GLY A 106 -2.54 0.42 -5.51
CA GLY A 106 -2.30 0.39 -6.96
C GLY A 106 -3.40 1.11 -7.75
N ASP A 107 -3.59 0.71 -9.00
CA ASP A 107 -4.62 1.28 -9.89
C ASP A 107 -5.98 0.65 -9.62
N THR A 108 -7.02 1.48 -9.41
CA THR A 108 -8.34 1.02 -8.98
C THR A 108 -9.41 2.12 -9.15
N THR A 109 -10.61 1.88 -8.64
CA THR A 109 -11.64 2.90 -8.45
C THR A 109 -11.99 3.02 -6.96
N ALA A 110 -12.65 4.12 -6.57
CA ALA A 110 -13.10 4.31 -5.18
C ALA A 110 -14.04 3.19 -4.67
N LYS A 111 -14.62 2.40 -5.60
CA LYS A 111 -15.45 1.23 -5.29
C LYS A 111 -14.75 0.22 -4.38
N VAL A 112 -13.42 0.15 -4.44
CA VAL A 112 -12.62 -0.77 -3.62
C VAL A 112 -12.86 -0.59 -2.12
N PHE A 113 -13.20 0.61 -1.64
CA PHE A 113 -13.50 0.84 -0.23
C PHE A 113 -14.87 0.30 0.20
N MET A 114 -15.75 -0.04 -0.75
CA MET A 114 -16.97 -0.80 -0.47
C MET A 114 -16.72 -2.31 -0.49
N ASP A 115 -15.80 -2.77 -1.34
CA ASP A 115 -15.42 -4.18 -1.43
C ASP A 115 -14.56 -4.61 -0.22
N TYR A 116 -13.75 -3.68 0.31
CA TYR A 116 -12.86 -3.87 1.48
C TYR A 116 -13.01 -2.74 2.51
N PRO A 117 -14.16 -2.62 3.20
CA PRO A 117 -14.46 -1.51 4.11
C PRO A 117 -13.55 -1.46 5.35
N GLU A 118 -12.92 -2.57 5.71
CA GLU A 118 -12.01 -2.67 6.83
C GLU A 118 -10.70 -1.91 6.63
N ILE A 119 -10.25 -1.72 5.38
CA ILE A 119 -8.92 -1.15 5.07
C ILE A 119 -8.70 0.20 5.74
N LEU A 120 -9.70 1.10 5.65
CA LEU A 120 -9.59 2.46 6.15
C LEU A 120 -9.60 2.54 7.69
N ASN A 121 -10.13 1.51 8.36
CA ASN A 121 -10.12 1.40 9.82
C ASN A 121 -8.92 0.61 10.34
N GLN A 122 -8.38 -0.30 9.52
CA GLN A 122 -7.26 -1.14 9.88
C GLN A 122 -5.92 -0.42 9.71
N HIS A 123 -5.75 0.37 8.65
CA HIS A 123 -4.49 1.04 8.34
C HIS A 123 -4.54 2.52 8.62
N SER A 124 -3.54 3.03 9.35
CA SER A 124 -3.37 4.47 9.57
C SER A 124 -2.83 5.21 8.34
N THR A 125 -2.26 4.49 7.36
CA THR A 125 -1.75 5.05 6.10
C THR A 125 -2.18 4.21 4.91
N VAL A 126 -2.81 4.85 3.93
CA VAL A 126 -3.27 4.24 2.68
C VAL A 126 -2.70 5.01 1.49
N ILE A 127 -1.94 4.32 0.65
CA ILE A 127 -1.43 4.83 -0.62
C ILE A 127 -2.44 4.46 -1.71
N VAL A 128 -3.03 5.46 -2.36
CA VAL A 128 -4.09 5.27 -3.36
C VAL A 128 -3.89 6.21 -4.55
N GLU A 129 -4.26 5.76 -5.73
CA GLU A 129 -4.25 6.63 -6.90
C GLU A 129 -5.31 7.74 -6.81
N CYS A 130 -5.05 8.86 -7.48
CA CYS A 130 -6.03 9.91 -7.75
C CYS A 130 -5.77 10.48 -9.14
N SER A 131 -6.08 9.69 -10.18
CA SER A 131 -5.74 10.03 -11.56
C SER A 131 -6.36 11.35 -12.05
N PHE A 132 -7.57 11.71 -11.60
CA PHE A 132 -8.30 12.88 -12.11
C PHE A 132 -8.87 13.77 -11.00
N ILE A 133 -8.82 15.09 -11.21
CA ILE A 133 -9.30 16.12 -10.26
C ILE A 133 -10.29 17.13 -10.87
N ASP A 134 -10.55 17.06 -12.18
CA ASP A 134 -11.46 17.99 -12.87
C ASP A 134 -12.74 17.32 -13.36
N ALA A 135 -13.85 18.06 -13.25
CA ALA A 135 -15.18 17.59 -13.63
C ALA A 135 -15.28 17.02 -15.06
N LYS A 136 -14.51 17.55 -16.02
CA LYS A 136 -14.53 17.08 -17.42
C LYS A 136 -13.94 15.68 -17.59
N SER A 137 -13.20 15.20 -16.60
CA SER A 137 -12.52 13.90 -16.64
C SER A 137 -13.25 12.80 -15.87
N ARG A 138 -14.42 13.10 -15.30
CA ARG A 138 -15.21 12.13 -14.53
C ARG A 138 -15.59 10.89 -15.35
N ASP A 139 -16.15 11.08 -16.55
CA ASP A 139 -16.49 9.97 -17.45
C ASP A 139 -15.25 9.17 -17.87
N LYS A 140 -14.12 9.88 -18.04
CA LYS A 140 -12.84 9.23 -18.34
C LYS A 140 -12.37 8.36 -17.18
N ALA A 141 -12.49 8.84 -15.94
CA ALA A 141 -12.13 8.07 -14.75
C ALA A 141 -12.92 6.76 -14.68
N ASP A 142 -14.25 6.81 -14.86
CA ASP A 142 -15.10 5.61 -14.79
C ASP A 142 -14.80 4.63 -15.94
N THR A 143 -14.70 5.13 -17.18
CA THR A 143 -14.43 4.27 -18.34
C THR A 143 -13.02 3.66 -18.33
N SER A 144 -12.02 4.38 -17.82
CA SER A 144 -10.65 3.87 -17.68
C SER A 144 -10.38 3.12 -16.37
N LYS A 145 -11.37 3.10 -15.46
CA LYS A 145 -11.32 2.46 -14.14
C LYS A 145 -10.19 2.99 -13.27
N HIS A 146 -10.16 4.32 -13.14
CA HIS A 146 -9.25 5.06 -12.28
C HIS A 146 -10.04 5.93 -11.29
N VAL A 147 -9.35 6.42 -10.26
CA VAL A 147 -9.97 7.26 -9.23
C VAL A 147 -10.10 8.71 -9.71
N HIS A 148 -11.30 9.27 -9.52
CA HIS A 148 -11.53 10.71 -9.54
C HIS A 148 -11.60 11.25 -8.10
N TRP A 149 -11.09 12.46 -7.88
CA TRP A 149 -11.08 13.14 -6.59
C TRP A 149 -12.43 13.12 -5.88
N ASP A 150 -13.50 13.54 -6.55
CA ASP A 150 -14.86 13.60 -5.98
C ASP A 150 -15.38 12.25 -5.45
N ASP A 151 -14.87 11.13 -5.98
CA ASP A 151 -15.27 9.80 -5.50
C ASP A 151 -14.42 9.35 -4.31
N LEU A 152 -13.18 9.86 -4.20
CA LEU A 152 -12.27 9.59 -3.10
C LEU A 152 -12.53 10.50 -1.88
N GLN A 153 -12.89 11.77 -2.11
CA GLN A 153 -13.08 12.79 -1.08
C GLN A 153 -14.02 12.36 0.06
N PRO A 154 -15.18 11.69 -0.19
CA PRO A 154 -16.05 11.23 0.89
C PRO A 154 -15.40 10.21 1.84
N HIS A 155 -14.52 9.34 1.31
CA HIS A 155 -13.77 8.38 2.12
C HIS A 155 -12.71 9.07 2.97
N ILE A 156 -12.01 10.06 2.41
CA ILE A 156 -11.05 10.90 3.15
C ILE A 156 -11.74 11.64 4.29
N ALA A 157 -12.90 12.25 4.01
CA ALA A 157 -13.65 13.04 4.97
C ALA A 157 -14.18 12.19 6.15
N SER A 158 -14.57 10.94 5.89
CA SER A 158 -15.09 10.01 6.90
C SER A 158 -14.00 9.32 7.74
N HIS A 159 -12.73 9.37 7.31
CA HIS A 159 -11.61 8.70 8.00
C HIS A 159 -10.49 9.68 8.35
N PRO A 160 -10.74 10.68 9.22
CA PRO A 160 -9.76 11.71 9.54
C PRO A 160 -8.52 11.16 10.27
N SER A 161 -8.57 9.98 10.88
CA SER A 161 -7.38 9.32 11.46
C SER A 161 -6.46 8.70 10.41
N THR A 162 -6.99 8.42 9.22
CA THR A 162 -6.28 7.69 8.15
C THR A 162 -5.62 8.67 7.21
N MET A 163 -4.32 8.52 7.03
CA MET A 163 -3.50 9.31 6.13
C MET A 163 -3.58 8.75 4.71
N PHE A 164 -4.15 9.53 3.79
CA PHE A 164 -4.19 9.19 2.36
C PHE A 164 -2.99 9.78 1.64
N VAL A 165 -2.10 8.92 1.15
CA VAL A 165 -0.98 9.29 0.28
C VAL A 165 -1.43 9.11 -1.17
N LEU A 166 -1.58 10.22 -1.89
CA LEU A 166 -2.12 10.22 -3.24
C LEU A 166 -1.00 10.12 -4.27
N ILE A 167 -1.14 9.18 -5.19
CA ILE A 167 -0.19 8.91 -6.28
C ILE A 167 -0.88 8.87 -7.65
N HIS A 168 -0.11 8.60 -8.70
CA HIS A 168 -0.61 8.25 -10.04
C HIS A 168 -1.53 9.34 -10.65
N PHE A 169 -1.16 10.61 -10.50
CA PHE A 169 -1.87 11.71 -11.15
C PHE A 169 -1.71 11.66 -12.67
N SER A 170 -2.78 12.00 -13.40
CA SER A 170 -2.69 12.11 -14.85
C SER A 170 -1.71 13.21 -15.27
N LEU A 171 -0.85 12.92 -16.24
CA LEU A 171 0.13 13.84 -16.81
C LEU A 171 -0.48 15.10 -17.45
N LYS A 172 -1.81 15.19 -17.59
CA LYS A 172 -2.49 16.40 -18.04
C LYS A 172 -2.40 17.55 -17.05
N TYR A 173 -2.15 17.26 -15.77
CA TYR A 173 -2.01 18.27 -14.73
C TYR A 173 -0.54 18.57 -14.51
N SER A 174 -0.20 19.85 -14.34
CA SER A 174 1.12 20.22 -13.86
C SER A 174 1.22 19.96 -12.35
N SER A 175 2.40 19.61 -11.87
CA SER A 175 2.65 19.43 -10.43
C SER A 175 2.27 20.68 -9.61
N LEU A 176 2.49 21.89 -10.15
CA LEU A 176 2.05 23.14 -9.52
C LEU A 176 0.52 23.22 -9.41
N SER A 177 -0.24 22.86 -10.46
CA SER A 177 -1.70 22.88 -10.41
C SER A 177 -2.27 21.87 -9.42
N LEU A 178 -1.69 20.66 -9.34
CA LEU A 178 -2.04 19.65 -8.35
C LEU A 178 -1.73 20.15 -6.93
N ARG A 179 -0.55 20.73 -6.73
CA ARG A 179 -0.14 21.31 -5.43
C ARG A 179 -1.13 22.38 -4.97
N GLN A 180 -1.52 23.31 -5.83
CA GLN A 180 -2.50 24.35 -5.49
C GLN A 180 -3.87 23.75 -5.17
N PHE A 181 -4.38 22.85 -6.03
CA PHE A 181 -5.66 22.17 -5.83
C PHE A 181 -5.72 21.47 -4.46
N PHE A 182 -4.71 20.66 -4.13
CA PHE A 182 -4.71 19.94 -2.86
C PHE A 182 -4.41 20.83 -1.67
N GLN A 183 -3.63 21.91 -1.83
CA GLN A 183 -3.39 22.84 -0.73
C GLN A 183 -4.68 23.51 -0.24
N ASP A 184 -5.63 23.78 -1.14
CA ASP A 184 -6.94 24.31 -0.77
C ASP A 184 -7.79 23.28 -0.03
N HIS A 185 -7.79 22.02 -0.48
CA HIS A 185 -8.49 20.93 0.20
C HIS A 185 -7.86 20.58 1.55
N GLN A 186 -6.54 20.73 1.69
CA GLN A 186 -5.79 20.51 2.94
C GLN A 186 -6.13 21.51 4.05
N ARG A 187 -6.88 22.58 3.74
CA ARG A 187 -7.46 23.46 4.76
C ARG A 187 -8.60 22.78 5.53
N ILE A 188 -9.27 21.82 4.89
CA ILE A 188 -10.39 21.05 5.43
C ILE A 188 -9.93 19.65 5.85
N TYR A 189 -9.08 19.02 5.05
CA TYR A 189 -8.63 17.65 5.21
C TYR A 189 -7.10 17.59 5.31
N ASP A 190 -6.55 17.66 6.52
CA ASP A 190 -5.11 17.59 6.73
C ASP A 190 -4.53 16.17 6.57
N ASN A 191 -5.39 15.16 6.39
CA ASN A 191 -5.08 13.76 6.16
C ASN A 191 -4.93 13.40 4.67
N ILE A 192 -4.50 14.35 3.83
CA ILE A 192 -4.19 14.13 2.40
C ILE A 192 -2.76 14.54 2.11
N HIS A 193 -1.92 13.63 1.61
CA HIS A 193 -0.56 13.91 1.18
C HIS A 193 -0.42 13.58 -0.31
N PRO A 194 -0.45 14.57 -1.22
CA PRO A 194 -0.16 14.36 -2.63
C PRO A 194 1.34 14.17 -2.81
N MET A 195 1.74 12.99 -3.30
CA MET A 195 3.13 12.66 -3.58
C MET A 195 3.56 13.35 -4.88
N LEU A 196 4.12 14.55 -4.75
CA LEU A 196 4.58 15.38 -5.86
C LEU A 196 6.07 15.67 -5.72
N ILE A 197 6.74 15.96 -6.84
CA ILE A 197 8.16 16.32 -6.86
C ILE A 197 8.29 17.82 -6.61
N GLU A 198 8.83 18.20 -5.45
CA GLU A 198 8.95 19.61 -5.03
C GLU A 198 9.77 20.45 -6.02
N ASP A 199 10.88 19.91 -6.54
CA ASP A 199 11.70 20.58 -7.56
C ASP A 199 10.90 20.93 -8.83
N GLU A 200 9.92 20.11 -9.20
CA GLU A 200 9.08 20.37 -10.37
C GLU A 200 8.11 21.53 -10.10
N ILE A 201 7.53 21.57 -8.91
CA ILE A 201 6.63 22.63 -8.44
C ILE A 201 7.39 23.96 -8.42
N GLU A 202 8.58 24.00 -7.81
CA GLU A 202 9.39 25.21 -7.72
C GLU A 202 9.80 25.75 -9.09
N LYS A 203 10.21 24.86 -10.01
CA LYS A 203 10.53 25.24 -11.40
C LYS A 203 9.31 25.81 -12.13
N GLN A 204 8.13 25.22 -11.95
CA GLN A 204 6.89 25.69 -12.56
C GLN A 204 6.44 27.03 -11.95
N TRP A 205 6.61 27.21 -10.64
CA TRP A 205 6.30 28.43 -9.91
C TRP A 205 7.14 29.62 -10.39
N ARG A 206 8.47 29.45 -10.46
CA ARG A 206 9.38 30.47 -11.01
C ARG A 206 9.04 30.85 -12.44
N LYS A 207 8.67 29.88 -13.28
CA LYS A 207 8.24 30.12 -14.67
C LYS A 207 6.94 30.93 -14.76
N SER A 208 6.08 30.83 -13.76
CA SER A 208 4.85 31.65 -13.66
C SER A 208 5.08 33.06 -13.09
N GLY A 209 6.33 33.42 -12.75
CA GLY A 209 6.69 34.71 -12.17
C GLY A 209 6.60 34.78 -10.65
N GLY A 210 6.41 33.65 -9.98
CA GLY A 210 6.34 33.58 -8.52
C GLY A 210 7.71 33.66 -7.84
N GLU A 211 7.76 34.23 -6.63
CA GLU A 211 8.96 34.31 -5.80
C GLU A 211 9.17 33.03 -4.98
N ASP A 212 10.42 32.68 -4.70
CA ASP A 212 10.78 31.41 -4.03
C ASP A 212 10.15 31.25 -2.64
N ASN A 213 10.05 32.34 -1.87
CA ASN A 213 9.51 32.31 -0.52
C ASN A 213 7.99 32.08 -0.47
N ASP A 214 7.30 32.23 -1.60
CA ASP A 214 5.83 32.09 -1.71
C ASP A 214 5.42 30.84 -2.53
N CYS A 215 6.37 29.96 -2.85
CA CYS A 215 6.07 28.72 -3.56
C CYS A 215 5.09 27.85 -2.73
N PRO A 216 3.96 27.40 -3.30
CA PRO A 216 2.94 26.68 -2.54
C PRO A 216 3.46 25.34 -2.04
N ARG A 217 3.42 25.14 -0.72
CA ARG A 217 3.85 23.90 -0.05
C ARG A 217 2.67 23.03 0.38
N CYS A 218 2.94 21.73 0.55
CA CYS A 218 2.01 20.78 1.16
C CYS A 218 1.61 21.24 2.58
N LYS A 219 0.32 21.15 2.90
CA LYS A 219 -0.26 21.47 4.21
C LYS A 219 -0.87 20.24 4.90
N CYS A 220 -0.49 19.03 4.51
CA CYS A 220 -0.90 17.82 5.21
C CYS A 220 -0.26 17.74 6.60
N ARG A 221 -0.81 16.91 7.48
CA ARG A 221 -0.32 16.74 8.85
C ARG A 221 1.16 16.32 8.90
N ILE A 222 1.58 15.38 8.05
CA ILE A 222 2.99 14.92 8.00
C ILE A 222 3.93 16.09 7.68
N CYS A 223 3.63 16.87 6.64
CA CYS A 223 4.50 17.98 6.23
C CYS A 223 4.42 19.20 7.16
N LYS A 224 3.42 19.26 8.05
CA LYS A 224 3.33 20.28 9.10
C LYS A 224 4.19 19.90 10.30
N ASP A 225 4.16 18.64 10.70
CA ASP A 225 4.91 18.14 11.86
C ASP A 225 6.44 18.10 11.62
N GLU A 226 6.87 18.07 10.35
CA GLU A 226 8.28 18.12 9.95
C GLU A 226 8.88 19.55 9.88
N LYS A 227 8.09 20.60 10.14
CA LYS A 227 8.54 22.00 10.12
C LYS A 227 8.63 22.59 11.53
#